data_AF-G4S0D7-F1
#
_entry.id   AF-G4S0D7-F1
#
_cell.length_a   1.000
_cell.length_b   1.000
_cell.length_c   1.000
_cell.angle_alpha   90.00
_cell.angle_beta   90.00
_cell.angle_gamma   90.00
#
_symmetry.space_group_name_H-M   'P 1'
#
loop_
_entity.id
_entity.type
_entity.pdbx_description
1 polymer ?
#
loop_
_entity_poly.entity_id
_entity_poly.type
_entity_poly.pdbx_seq_one_letter_code
_entity_poly.pdbx_strand_id
1 'polypeptide(L)'
;MLCFIVLLVLGIRCSANFHVPSFIIPHPSPVLIVEKQITSLETAVSSGDKKTLLKIFDVTKGDDPYADKLIESSKTIKITVTSARYVSYNRIEAELQISGSKSRNGKWYLNKSFLSPTSWKIDGIQRKKSQNSTWQWCYIGLFKCFIDVVSEIN
;
A
#
# COMPACT_ATOMS: atom_id res chain seq x y z
N MET A 1 8.00 -0.73 -38.05
CA MET A 1 9.09 -1.71 -38.20
C MET A 1 9.83 -1.55 -39.54
N LEU A 2 10.06 -0.32 -40.03
CA LEU A 2 10.73 -0.08 -41.32
C LEU A 2 12.09 0.64 -41.21
N CYS A 3 12.43 1.23 -40.06
CA CYS A 3 13.67 2.02 -39.95
C CYS A 3 14.92 1.16 -39.68
N PHE A 4 14.78 -0.08 -39.20
CA PHE A 4 15.93 -0.90 -38.79
C PHE A 4 16.68 -1.58 -39.94
N ILE A 5 16.06 -1.76 -41.12
CA ILE A 5 16.67 -2.59 -42.17
C ILE A 5 17.57 -1.79 -43.12
N VAL A 6 17.38 -0.48 -43.28
CA VAL A 6 18.13 0.30 -44.29
C VAL A 6 19.46 0.88 -43.77
N LEU A 7 19.69 0.92 -42.45
CA LEU A 7 20.82 1.67 -41.88
C LEU A 7 22.14 0.90 -41.73
N LEU A 8 22.17 -0.41 -42.00
CA LEU A 8 23.40 -1.21 -41.83
C LEU A 8 24.43 -0.94 -42.94
N VAL A 9 24.04 -0.34 -44.07
CA VAL A 9 24.93 -0.20 -45.25
C VAL A 9 25.68 1.13 -45.31
N LEU A 10 25.21 2.21 -44.67
CA LEU A 10 25.78 3.54 -44.92
C LEU A 10 26.45 4.24 -43.74
N GLY A 11 26.50 3.62 -42.54
CA GLY A 11 27.25 4.20 -41.42
C GLY A 11 26.79 5.61 -40.99
N ILE A 12 25.64 6.06 -41.47
CA ILE A 12 25.06 7.36 -41.15
C ILE A 12 24.44 7.23 -39.76
N ARG A 13 25.17 7.72 -38.75
CA ARG A 13 24.65 7.89 -37.41
C ARG A 13 23.46 8.85 -37.51
N CYS A 14 22.23 8.33 -37.41
CA CYS A 14 21.10 9.17 -37.07
C CYS A 14 21.34 9.72 -35.67
N SER A 15 22.01 10.87 -35.58
CA SER A 15 21.87 11.80 -34.47
C SER A 15 20.47 12.40 -34.54
N ALA A 16 19.44 11.56 -34.40
CA ALA A 16 18.13 12.03 -34.06
C ALA A 16 18.26 12.56 -32.64
N ASN A 17 18.42 13.87 -32.51
CA ASN A 17 18.15 14.61 -31.28
C ASN A 17 16.67 14.41 -30.97
N PHE A 18 16.31 13.22 -30.48
CA PHE A 18 15.00 12.95 -29.96
C PHE A 18 14.96 13.70 -28.64
N HIS A 19 14.54 14.96 -28.72
CA HIS A 19 14.09 15.71 -27.56
C HIS A 19 12.89 14.95 -27.04
N VAL A 20 13.11 13.95 -26.18
CA VAL A 20 12.05 13.25 -25.49
C VAL A 20 11.35 14.35 -24.71
N PRO A 21 10.12 14.75 -25.06
CA PRO A 21 9.41 15.69 -24.24
C PRO A 21 9.38 15.05 -22.86
N SER A 22 9.82 15.77 -21.84
CA SER A 22 9.69 15.33 -20.46
C SER A 22 8.20 15.12 -20.21
N PHE A 23 7.71 13.90 -20.46
CA PHE A 23 6.36 13.52 -20.11
C PHE A 23 6.33 13.59 -18.60
N ILE A 24 5.82 14.70 -18.06
CA ILE A 24 5.41 14.78 -16.67
C ILE A 24 4.26 13.79 -16.57
N ILE A 25 4.57 12.52 -16.30
CA ILE A 25 3.55 11.51 -16.03
C ILE A 25 2.90 11.98 -14.74
N PRO A 26 1.61 12.37 -14.76
CA PRO A 26 0.93 12.78 -13.55
C PRO A 26 1.04 11.62 -12.55
N HIS A 27 1.61 11.92 -11.38
CA HIS A 27 1.71 10.93 -10.33
C HIS A 27 0.28 10.57 -9.90
N PRO A 28 -0.06 9.29 -9.75
CA PRO A 28 -1.39 8.91 -9.29
C PRO A 28 -1.67 9.58 -7.94
N SER A 29 -2.93 9.99 -7.72
CA SER A 29 -3.33 10.59 -6.45
C SER A 29 -3.00 9.63 -5.30
N PRO A 30 -2.35 10.10 -4.22
CA PRO A 30 -2.04 9.25 -3.06
C PRO A 30 -3.30 8.68 -2.42
N VAL A 31 -4.43 9.40 -2.47
CA VAL A 31 -5.72 8.90 -1.97
C VAL A 31 -6.18 7.69 -2.78
N LEU A 32 -6.17 7.78 -4.12
CA LEU A 32 -6.56 6.67 -5.00
C LEU A 32 -5.67 5.43 -4.81
N ILE A 33 -4.38 5.63 -4.52
CA ILE A 33 -3.46 4.52 -4.23
C ILE A 33 -3.85 3.80 -2.95
N VAL A 34 -4.16 4.56 -1.89
CA VAL A 34 -4.56 4.00 -0.59
C VAL A 34 -5.93 3.32 -0.71
N GLU A 35 -6.88 3.91 -1.43
CA GLU A 35 -8.19 3.30 -1.70
C GLU A 35 -8.03 1.96 -2.43
N LYS A 36 -7.18 1.90 -3.47
CA LYS A 36 -6.88 0.64 -4.17
C LYS A 36 -6.30 -0.44 -3.23
N GLN A 37 -5.53 -0.03 -2.23
CA GLN A 37 -4.98 -0.92 -1.22
C GLN A 37 -6.05 -1.43 -0.25
N ILE A 38 -6.94 -0.56 0.19
CA ILE A 38 -8.11 -0.94 1.00
C ILE A 38 -8.99 -1.92 0.23
N THR A 39 -9.31 -1.64 -1.04
CA THR A 39 -10.08 -2.57 -1.89
C THR A 39 -9.39 -3.93 -2.06
N SER A 40 -8.06 -3.93 -2.20
CA SER A 40 -7.29 -5.19 -2.30
C SER A 40 -7.32 -5.97 -0.98
N LEU A 41 -7.24 -5.28 0.16
CA LEU A 41 -7.40 -5.87 1.49
C LEU A 41 -8.79 -6.46 1.68
N GLU A 42 -9.84 -5.69 1.39
CA GLU A 42 -11.23 -6.13 1.50
C GLU A 42 -11.51 -7.35 0.61
N THR A 43 -10.97 -7.34 -0.61
CA THR A 43 -11.07 -8.49 -1.53
C THR A 43 -10.40 -9.73 -0.93
N ALA A 44 -9.15 -9.61 -0.47
CA ALA A 44 -8.41 -10.72 0.13
C ALA A 44 -9.10 -11.26 1.41
N VAL A 45 -9.67 -10.37 2.22
CA VAL A 45 -10.45 -10.74 3.42
C VAL A 45 -11.71 -11.50 3.03
N SER A 46 -12.47 -10.99 2.05
CA SER A 46 -13.71 -11.62 1.59
C SER A 46 -13.49 -13.02 0.99
N SER A 47 -12.37 -13.24 0.31
CA SER A 47 -12.02 -14.52 -0.30
C SER A 47 -11.17 -15.44 0.59
N GLY A 48 -10.78 -14.98 1.78
CA GLY A 48 -9.84 -15.70 2.64
C GLY A 48 -8.43 -15.89 2.03
N ASP A 49 -8.02 -15.03 1.09
CA ASP A 49 -6.75 -15.16 0.37
C ASP A 49 -5.55 -14.62 1.17
N LYS A 50 -4.98 -15.51 1.97
CA LYS A 50 -3.76 -15.24 2.75
C LYS A 50 -2.57 -14.82 1.88
N LYS A 51 -2.43 -15.38 0.67
CA LYS A 51 -1.27 -15.09 -0.19
C LYS A 51 -1.33 -13.65 -0.68
N THR A 52 -2.51 -13.16 -1.04
CA THR A 52 -2.70 -11.76 -1.41
C THR A 52 -2.51 -10.85 -0.20
N LEU A 53 -3.01 -11.23 0.98
CA LEU A 53 -2.77 -10.49 2.22
C LEU A 53 -1.28 -10.28 2.52
N LEU A 54 -0.47 -11.35 2.41
CA LEU A 54 0.99 -11.29 2.59
C LEU A 54 1.71 -10.41 1.52
N LYS A 55 1.06 -10.13 0.39
CA LYS A 55 1.59 -9.24 -0.65
C LYS A 55 1.15 -7.78 -0.47
N ILE A 56 0.04 -7.52 0.23
CA ILE A 56 -0.46 -6.17 0.52
C ILE A 56 0.38 -5.48 1.60
N PHE A 57 0.88 -6.24 2.58
CA PHE A 57 1.70 -5.72 3.67
C PHE A 57 3.19 -6.03 3.46
N ASP A 58 4.05 -5.22 4.06
CA ASP A 58 5.50 -5.47 4.12
C ASP A 58 5.85 -6.34 5.33
N VAL A 59 5.42 -7.60 5.24
CA VAL A 59 5.45 -8.57 6.35
C VAL A 59 6.74 -9.38 6.41
N THR A 60 6.99 -9.92 7.60
CA THR A 60 8.02 -10.93 7.85
C THR A 60 7.39 -12.30 8.08
N LYS A 61 8.20 -13.37 8.15
CA LYS A 61 7.71 -14.72 8.52
C LYS A 61 6.98 -14.75 9.88
N GLY A 62 7.23 -13.77 10.76
CA GLY A 62 6.54 -13.66 12.05
C GLY A 62 5.07 -13.23 11.94
N ASP A 63 4.63 -12.72 10.78
CA ASP A 63 3.24 -12.33 10.54
C ASP A 63 2.36 -13.51 10.09
N ASP A 64 2.94 -14.54 9.47
CA ASP A 64 2.21 -15.70 8.91
C ASP A 64 1.19 -16.32 9.89
N PRO A 65 1.51 -16.56 11.18
CA PRO A 65 0.57 -17.15 12.14
C PRO A 65 -0.66 -16.27 12.44
N TYR A 66 -0.63 -14.99 12.09
CA TYR A 66 -1.70 -14.03 12.35
C TYR A 66 -2.63 -13.83 11.15
N ALA A 67 -2.35 -14.42 10.00
CA ALA A 67 -3.09 -14.18 8.76
C ALA A 67 -4.59 -14.52 8.88
N ASP A 68 -4.92 -15.69 9.47
CA ASP A 68 -6.31 -16.10 9.70
C ASP A 68 -7.05 -15.13 10.63
N LYS A 69 -6.41 -14.77 11.74
CA LYS A 69 -7.00 -13.85 12.72
C LYS A 69 -7.22 -12.46 12.13
N LEU A 70 -6.31 -12.00 11.27
CA LEU A 70 -6.47 -10.74 10.55
C LEU A 70 -7.71 -10.81 9.66
N ILE A 71 -7.85 -11.85 8.85
CA ILE A 71 -9.03 -12.05 7.99
C ILE A 71 -10.32 -11.99 8.82
N GLU A 72 -10.42 -12.79 9.88
CA GLU A 72 -11.63 -12.81 10.71
C GLU A 72 -11.92 -11.45 11.37
N SER A 73 -10.89 -10.80 11.93
CA SER A 73 -11.08 -9.48 12.55
C SER A 73 -11.45 -8.39 11.54
N SER A 74 -10.98 -8.49 10.30
CA SER A 74 -11.16 -7.43 9.30
C SER A 74 -12.56 -7.44 8.68
N LYS A 75 -13.31 -8.54 8.79
CA LYS A 75 -14.69 -8.64 8.26
C LYS A 75 -15.67 -7.69 8.95
N THR A 76 -15.36 -7.22 10.15
CA THR A 76 -16.28 -6.42 10.98
C THR A 76 -15.97 -4.93 10.96
N ILE A 77 -14.99 -4.49 10.16
CA ILE A 77 -14.59 -3.10 10.09
C ILE A 77 -14.74 -2.52 8.69
N LYS A 78 -14.87 -1.20 8.63
CA LYS A 78 -14.76 -0.38 7.43
C LYS A 78 -13.57 0.56 7.57
N ILE A 79 -12.80 0.72 6.49
CA ILE A 79 -11.68 1.66 6.43
C ILE A 79 -12.01 2.71 5.37
N THR A 80 -11.88 3.99 5.70
CA THR A 80 -12.08 5.10 4.76
C THR A 80 -10.86 6.01 4.80
N VAL A 81 -10.39 6.45 3.63
CA VAL A 81 -9.27 7.40 3.54
C VAL A 81 -9.78 8.79 3.83
N THR A 82 -9.25 9.46 4.85
CA THR A 82 -9.57 10.86 5.15
C THR A 82 -8.62 11.81 4.45
N SER A 83 -7.34 11.45 4.38
CA SER A 83 -6.33 12.16 3.59
C SER A 83 -5.17 11.23 3.25
N ALA A 84 -4.42 11.56 2.19
CA ALA A 84 -3.16 10.89 1.90
C ALA A 84 -2.21 11.84 1.19
N ARG A 85 -0.91 11.71 1.45
CA ARG A 85 0.14 12.53 0.83
C ARG A 85 1.40 11.73 0.58
N TYR A 86 2.14 12.12 -0.46
CA TYR A 86 3.52 11.67 -0.62
C TYR A 86 4.40 12.33 0.44
N VAL A 87 5.08 11.53 1.25
CA VAL A 87 6.17 12.01 2.13
C VAL A 87 7.54 11.88 1.45
N SER A 88 7.63 11.02 0.44
CA SER A 88 8.70 10.97 -0.55
C SER A 88 8.17 10.36 -1.85
N TYR A 89 8.98 10.34 -2.92
CA TYR A 89 8.58 9.74 -4.20
C TYR A 89 8.13 8.27 -4.09
N ASN A 90 8.64 7.55 -3.08
CA ASN A 90 8.36 6.11 -2.88
C ASN A 90 7.57 5.82 -1.60
N ARG A 91 7.02 6.84 -0.93
CA ARG A 91 6.35 6.67 0.36
C ARG A 91 5.13 7.57 0.50
N ILE A 92 4.01 6.99 0.91
CA ILE A 92 2.75 7.69 1.19
C ILE A 92 2.46 7.59 2.69
N GLU A 93 2.04 8.70 3.29
CA GLU A 93 1.34 8.72 4.57
C GLU A 93 -0.15 8.84 4.30
N ALA A 94 -0.95 7.94 4.88
CA ALA A 94 -2.39 7.96 4.79
C ALA A 94 -3.00 8.18 6.18
N GLU A 95 -3.98 9.07 6.26
CA GLU A 95 -4.86 9.20 7.40
C GLU A 95 -6.18 8.50 7.07
N LEU A 96 -6.66 7.71 8.03
CA LEU A 96 -7.76 6.78 7.85
C LEU A 96 -8.77 6.96 8.97
N GLN A 97 -10.03 6.75 8.64
CA GLN A 97 -11.07 6.45 9.61
C GLN A 97 -11.33 4.94 9.57
N ILE A 98 -11.16 4.28 10.71
CA ILE A 98 -11.41 2.85 10.88
C ILE A 98 -12.62 2.70 11.81
N SER A 99 -13.67 2.06 11.32
CA SER A 99 -14.97 1.97 12.00
C SER A 99 -15.43 0.53 12.15
N GLY A 100 -15.76 0.12 13.39
CA GLY A 100 -16.45 -1.11 13.76
C GLY A 100 -17.64 -0.76 14.67
N SER A 101 -17.67 -1.30 15.90
CA SER A 101 -18.62 -0.83 16.95
C SER A 101 -18.32 0.60 17.40
N LYS A 102 -17.06 1.01 17.31
CA LYS A 102 -16.55 2.38 17.51
C LYS A 102 -15.82 2.85 16.27
N SER A 103 -15.63 4.16 16.16
CA SER A 103 -14.81 4.75 15.10
C SER A 103 -13.56 5.39 15.69
N ARG A 104 -12.45 5.31 14.96
CA ARG A 104 -11.22 6.00 15.32
C ARG A 104 -10.41 6.43 14.11
N ASN A 105 -9.55 7.42 14.34
CA ASN A 105 -8.55 7.80 13.37
C ASN A 105 -7.35 6.85 13.48
N GLY A 106 -6.80 6.47 12.34
CA GLY A 106 -5.58 5.69 12.23
C GLY A 106 -4.70 6.28 11.13
N LYS A 107 -3.45 5.82 11.08
CA LYS A 107 -2.53 6.16 9.99
C LYS A 107 -1.83 4.94 9.48
N TRP A 108 -1.60 4.91 8.17
CA TRP A 108 -0.74 3.94 7.52
C TRP A 108 0.41 4.64 6.80
N TYR A 109 1.54 3.96 6.75
CA TYR A 109 2.56 4.21 5.74
C TYR A 109 2.47 3.15 4.67
N LEU A 110 2.65 3.61 3.43
CA LEU A 110 2.83 2.74 2.28
C LEU A 110 4.17 3.04 1.63
N ASN A 111 4.88 1.99 1.21
CA ASN A 111 6.09 2.07 0.39
C ASN A 111 5.82 1.52 -1.02
N LYS A 112 6.50 2.05 -2.04
CA LYS A 112 6.46 1.45 -3.38
C LYS A 112 7.12 0.07 -3.33
N SER A 113 6.46 -0.92 -3.91
CA SER A 113 6.97 -2.29 -4.02
C SER A 113 6.38 -2.98 -5.25
N PHE A 114 7.24 -3.36 -6.20
CA PHE A 114 6.83 -4.09 -7.42
C PHE A 114 6.32 -5.52 -7.12
N LEU A 115 6.54 -6.02 -5.90
CA LEU A 115 6.08 -7.34 -5.47
C LEU A 115 4.63 -7.34 -4.99
N SER A 116 4.00 -6.16 -4.90
CA SER A 116 2.59 -6.01 -4.53
C SER A 116 1.68 -5.97 -5.76
N PRO A 117 0.43 -6.49 -5.66
CA PRO A 117 -0.58 -6.36 -6.71
C PRO A 117 -0.92 -4.91 -7.08
N THR A 118 -0.65 -3.94 -6.20
CA THR A 118 -0.96 -2.51 -6.42
C THR A 118 0.29 -1.67 -6.68
N SER A 119 1.48 -2.28 -6.75
CA SER A 119 2.80 -1.60 -6.73
C SER A 119 3.13 -0.86 -5.43
N TRP A 120 2.34 -1.06 -4.37
CA TRP A 120 2.54 -0.47 -3.05
C TRP A 120 2.34 -1.52 -1.95
N LYS A 121 3.06 -1.42 -0.84
CA LYS A 121 2.78 -2.22 0.35
C LYS A 121 2.50 -1.32 1.54
N ILE A 122 1.68 -1.79 2.47
CA ILE A 122 1.55 -1.17 3.79
C ILE A 122 2.77 -1.57 4.60
N ASP A 123 3.65 -0.62 4.92
CA ASP A 123 4.90 -0.86 5.65
C ASP A 123 4.86 -0.32 7.08
N GLY A 124 3.83 0.46 7.44
CA GLY A 124 3.67 0.99 8.78
C GLY A 124 2.21 1.14 9.18
N ILE A 125 1.88 0.77 10.41
CA ILE A 125 0.55 0.96 11.00
C ILE A 125 0.69 1.72 12.32
N GLN A 126 -0.04 2.82 12.46
CA GLN A 126 -0.08 3.57 13.70
C GLN A 126 -1.09 2.94 14.67
N ARG A 127 -0.65 2.74 15.92
CA ARG A 127 -1.50 2.29 17.02
C ARG A 127 -1.25 3.11 18.28
N LYS A 128 -2.18 3.07 19.22
CA LYS A 128 -1.88 3.49 20.60
C LYS A 128 -1.09 2.39 21.30
N LYS A 129 -0.17 2.76 22.20
CA LYS A 129 0.53 1.80 23.07
C LYS A 129 -0.38 1.37 24.24
N SER A 130 -1.21 2.28 24.72
CA SER A 130 -2.30 2.07 25.68
C SER A 130 -3.35 3.19 25.52
N GLN A 131 -4.52 3.06 26.17
CA GLN A 131 -5.63 4.02 26.01
C GLN A 131 -5.22 5.49 26.26
N ASN A 132 -4.28 5.71 27.19
CA ASN A 132 -3.77 7.02 27.62
C ASN A 132 -2.35 7.33 27.11
N SER A 133 -1.81 6.56 26.16
CA SER A 133 -0.44 6.75 25.69
C SER A 133 -0.32 7.62 24.44
N THR A 134 0.93 7.96 24.12
CA THR A 134 1.35 8.41 22.80
C THR A 134 1.09 7.36 21.72
N TRP A 135 0.93 7.83 20.49
CA TRP A 135 0.87 6.99 19.30
C TRP A 135 2.24 6.42 18.97
N GLN A 136 2.27 5.17 18.51
CA GLN A 136 3.48 4.50 18.05
C GLN A 136 3.25 3.81 16.70
N TRP A 137 4.33 3.68 15.93
CA TRP A 137 4.31 2.97 14.65
C TRP A 137 4.75 1.53 14.83
N CYS A 138 4.01 0.60 14.24
CA CYS A 138 4.45 -0.76 14.00
C CYS A 138 5.06 -0.85 12.59
N TYR A 139 6.29 -1.33 12.50
CA TYR A 139 6.97 -1.67 11.23
C TYR A 139 7.28 -3.17 11.12
N ILE A 140 7.11 -3.91 12.22
CA ILE A 140 7.29 -5.36 12.32
C ILE A 140 6.06 -5.91 13.04
N GLY A 141 5.60 -7.12 12.68
CA GLY A 141 4.38 -7.69 13.26
C GLY A 141 3.15 -6.89 12.86
N LEU A 142 3.10 -6.45 11.60
CA LEU A 142 2.04 -5.59 11.06
C LEU A 142 0.67 -6.27 11.19
N PHE A 143 0.58 -7.59 11.01
CA PHE A 143 -0.70 -8.29 11.14
C PHE A 143 -1.22 -8.23 12.57
N LYS A 144 -0.38 -8.58 13.53
CA LYS A 144 -0.73 -8.47 14.96
C LYS A 144 -1.09 -7.02 15.31
N CYS A 145 -0.32 -6.05 14.83
CA CYS A 145 -0.58 -4.64 15.07
C CYS A 145 -1.95 -4.21 14.51
N PHE A 146 -2.30 -4.64 13.31
CA PHE A 146 -3.60 -4.35 12.72
C PHE A 146 -4.74 -5.01 13.49
N ILE A 147 -4.57 -6.27 13.91
CA ILE A 147 -5.55 -6.97 14.75
C ILE A 147 -5.75 -6.24 16.09
N ASP A 148 -4.66 -5.80 16.73
CA ASP A 148 -4.74 -5.01 17.96
C ASP A 148 -5.54 -3.74 17.68
N VAL A 149 -5.29 -3.05 16.57
CA VAL A 149 -6.05 -1.87 16.16
C VAL A 149 -7.53 -2.18 16.02
N VAL A 150 -7.88 -3.24 15.31
CA VAL A 150 -9.28 -3.63 15.13
C VAL A 150 -9.95 -4.01 16.46
N SER A 151 -9.20 -4.64 17.38
CA SER A 151 -9.74 -5.08 18.67
C SER A 151 -10.15 -3.93 19.60
N GLU A 152 -9.57 -2.73 19.50
CA GLU A 152 -9.98 -1.62 20.38
C GLU A 152 -11.20 -0.83 19.82
N ILE A 153 -11.70 -1.19 18.62
CA ILE A 153 -12.91 -0.60 18.02
C ILE A 153 -14.08 -1.56 17.84
N ASN A 154 -13.89 -2.83 18.16
CA ASN A 154 -14.98 -3.80 18.25
C ASN A 154 -15.33 -4.00 19.72
#